data_AF-A0A081BXE3-F1
#
_entry.id   AF-A0A081BXE3-F1
#
_cell.length_a   1.000
_cell.length_b   1.000
_cell.length_c   1.000
_cell.angle_alpha   90.00
_cell.angle_beta   90.00
_cell.angle_gamma   90.00
#
_symmetry.space_group_name_H-M   'P 1'
#
loop_
_entity.id
_entity.type
_entity.pdbx_description
1 polymer ?
#
loop_
_entity_poly.entity_id
_entity_poly.type
_entity_poly.pdbx_seq_one_letter_code
_entity_poly.pdbx_strand_id
1 'polypeptide(L)'
;MKTWLQCLAYVIVFCEICLVCGCHRNIEEVKIENSTAQQTLLIGLIEGRSSDFKEAIIQGLVERYAPTCAITVLNVKNVEQVAQAAYTALVIIDRNEMGMEHNDTVKAIIEQVNPNSLVVFVTSGAPWNYHGVDAMTSASEKGKEQAILQQIAAKIDAIFKQ
;
A
#
# COMPACT_ATOMS: atom_id res chain seq x y z
N MET A 1 21.21 -47.75 -9.79
CA MET A 1 19.91 -47.31 -10.32
C MET A 1 18.94 -46.81 -9.24
N LYS A 2 18.88 -47.40 -8.02
CA LYS A 2 17.96 -46.94 -6.96
C LYS A 2 18.21 -45.52 -6.42
N THR A 3 19.44 -45.03 -6.46
CA THR A 3 19.82 -43.71 -5.91
C THR A 3 19.32 -42.52 -6.74
N TRP A 4 19.19 -42.67 -8.06
CA TRP A 4 18.73 -41.59 -8.94
C TRP A 4 17.22 -41.32 -8.84
N LEU A 5 16.41 -42.36 -8.62
CA LEU A 5 14.96 -42.24 -8.42
C LEU A 5 14.61 -41.56 -7.09
N GLN A 6 15.42 -41.75 -6.04
CA GLN A 6 15.25 -41.06 -4.77
C GLN A 6 15.59 -39.58 -4.87
N CYS A 7 16.66 -39.21 -5.57
CA CYS A 7 17.00 -37.81 -5.81
C CYS A 7 15.91 -37.07 -6.62
N LEU A 8 15.32 -37.72 -7.62
CA LEU A 8 14.25 -37.12 -8.42
C LEU A 8 12.98 -36.87 -7.59
N ALA A 9 12.61 -37.80 -6.71
CA ALA A 9 11.46 -37.66 -5.82
C ALA A 9 11.64 -36.52 -4.80
N TYR A 10 12.85 -36.34 -4.25
CA TYR A 10 13.14 -35.22 -3.34
C TYR A 10 13.07 -33.86 -4.02
N VAL A 11 13.51 -33.75 -5.28
CA VAL A 11 13.45 -32.50 -6.04
C VAL A 11 12.00 -32.12 -6.37
N ILE A 12 11.15 -33.09 -6.72
CA ILE A 12 9.73 -32.84 -7.03
C ILE A 12 8.96 -32.42 -5.76
N VAL A 13 9.16 -33.12 -4.63
CA VAL A 13 8.52 -32.76 -3.35
C VAL A 13 8.99 -31.40 -2.84
N PHE A 14 10.27 -31.05 -3.01
CA PHE A 14 10.79 -29.74 -2.65
C PHE A 14 10.22 -28.63 -3.56
N CYS A 15 10.06 -28.90 -4.86
CA CYS A 15 9.51 -27.95 -5.81
C CYS A 15 8.00 -27.69 -5.59
N GLU A 16 7.24 -28.69 -5.13
CA GLU A 16 5.84 -28.51 -4.75
C GLU A 16 5.66 -27.74 -3.43
N ILE A 17 6.56 -27.91 -2.46
CA ILE A 17 6.56 -27.09 -1.23
C ILE A 17 6.85 -25.61 -1.55
N CYS A 18 7.75 -25.33 -2.50
CA CYS A 18 8.02 -23.95 -2.93
C CYS A 18 6.84 -23.30 -3.66
N LEU A 19 5.96 -24.07 -4.32
CA LEU A 19 4.77 -23.55 -5.01
C LEU A 19 3.63 -23.18 -4.04
N VAL A 20 3.56 -23.81 -2.86
CA VAL A 20 2.52 -23.52 -1.85
C VAL A 20 2.91 -22.36 -0.92
N CYS A 21 4.18 -21.97 -0.88
CA CYS A 21 4.65 -20.77 -0.17
C CYS A 21 4.52 -19.48 -1.00
N GLY A 22 3.54 -19.39 -1.90
CA GLY A 22 3.13 -18.11 -2.48
C GLY A 22 2.73 -17.17 -1.35
N CYS A 23 3.59 -16.21 -1.05
CA CYS A 23 3.49 -15.31 0.10
C CYS A 23 2.20 -14.48 0.03
N HIS A 24 1.11 -14.97 0.62
CA HIS A 24 -0.03 -14.15 0.97
C HIS A 24 0.35 -13.38 2.24
N ARG A 25 1.09 -12.27 2.10
CA ARG A 25 1.40 -11.37 3.21
C ARG A 25 0.15 -10.56 3.52
N ASN A 26 -0.52 -10.93 4.60
CA ASN A 26 -1.57 -10.11 5.18
C ASN A 26 -0.90 -9.02 6.02
N ILE A 27 -1.11 -7.75 5.68
CA ILE A 27 -0.71 -6.65 6.54
C ILE A 27 -1.71 -6.61 7.71
N GLU A 28 -1.25 -6.94 8.90
CA GLU A 28 -2.03 -6.74 10.13
C GLU A 28 -2.31 -5.25 10.33
N GLU A 29 -3.50 -4.92 10.84
CA GLU A 29 -3.86 -3.54 11.13
C GLU A 29 -2.93 -2.99 12.23
N VAL A 30 -2.18 -1.94 11.91
CA VAL A 30 -1.25 -1.30 12.85
C VAL A 30 -1.81 0.06 13.25
N LYS A 31 -2.05 0.26 14.54
CA LYS A 31 -2.41 1.55 15.11
C LYS A 31 -1.26 2.07 15.97
N ILE A 32 -0.78 3.25 15.61
CA ILE A 32 0.21 4.00 16.37
C ILE A 32 -0.53 5.18 16.97
N GLU A 33 -0.84 5.05 18.26
CA GLU A 33 -1.45 6.14 19.00
C GLU A 33 -0.39 7.16 19.41
N ASN A 34 -0.71 8.43 19.20
CA ASN A 34 0.09 9.54 19.70
C ASN A 34 -0.88 10.57 20.30
N SER A 35 -1.01 10.55 21.63
CA SER A 35 -1.95 11.40 22.37
C SER A 35 -1.63 12.89 22.29
N THR A 36 -0.43 13.24 21.80
CA THR A 36 0.00 14.61 21.57
C THR A 36 -0.10 15.04 20.10
N ALA A 37 -0.47 14.12 19.21
CA ALA A 37 -0.56 14.39 17.79
C ALA A 37 -1.76 15.29 17.47
N GLN A 38 -1.49 16.36 16.72
CA GLN A 38 -2.52 17.22 16.14
C GLN A 38 -3.03 16.69 14.80
N GLN A 39 -2.29 15.75 14.21
CA GLN A 39 -2.51 15.24 12.86
C GLN A 39 -2.75 13.73 12.89
N THR A 40 -3.73 13.28 12.12
CA THR A 40 -4.05 11.86 11.96
C THR A 40 -3.78 11.44 10.52
N LEU A 41 -3.05 10.33 10.35
CA LEU A 41 -2.67 9.77 9.05
C LEU A 41 -3.23 8.36 8.92
N LEU A 42 -4.04 8.13 7.88
CA LEU A 42 -4.42 6.78 7.47
C LEU A 42 -3.59 6.34 6.27
N ILE A 43 -3.04 5.13 6.33
CA ILE A 43 -2.35 4.47 5.22
C ILE A 43 -3.13 3.19 4.89
N GLY A 44 -3.89 3.24 3.80
CA GLY A 44 -4.67 2.11 3.30
C GLY A 44 -3.92 1.38 2.19
N LEU A 45 -3.67 0.08 2.37
CA LEU A 45 -3.24 -0.80 1.28
C LEU A 45 -4.43 -1.62 0.80
N ILE A 46 -4.70 -1.66 -0.50
CA ILE A 46 -5.77 -2.54 -1.02
C ILE A 46 -5.43 -4.03 -0.80
N GLU A 47 -6.40 -4.81 -0.33
CA GLU A 47 -6.25 -6.24 -0.03
C GLU A 47 -5.76 -7.07 -1.22
N GLY A 48 -4.86 -8.02 -0.92
CA GLY A 48 -4.24 -8.91 -1.90
C GLY A 48 -3.18 -8.24 -2.76
N ARG A 49 -2.86 -6.95 -2.53
CA ARG A 49 -1.94 -6.15 -3.37
C ARG A 49 -0.68 -5.66 -2.63
N SER A 50 -0.23 -6.36 -1.58
CA SER A 50 1.04 -6.06 -0.89
C SER A 50 2.26 -6.53 -1.70
N SER A 51 3.37 -5.79 -1.60
CA SER A 51 4.68 -6.16 -2.14
C SER A 51 5.79 -5.56 -1.26
N ASP A 52 7.00 -6.13 -1.29
CA ASP A 52 8.16 -5.60 -0.56
C ASP A 52 8.37 -4.10 -0.82
N PHE A 53 8.15 -3.69 -2.08
CA PHE A 53 8.25 -2.29 -2.50
C PHE A 53 7.23 -1.39 -1.78
N LYS A 54 5.97 -1.84 -1.66
CA LYS A 54 4.92 -1.08 -0.97
C LYS A 54 5.09 -1.11 0.54
N GLU A 55 5.51 -2.25 1.09
CA GLU A 55 5.82 -2.40 2.51
C GLU A 55 6.96 -1.45 2.92
N ALA A 56 8.01 -1.33 2.11
CA ALA A 56 9.09 -0.36 2.34
C ALA A 56 8.60 1.10 2.33
N ILE A 57 7.68 1.45 1.42
CA ILE A 57 7.06 2.77 1.40
C ILE A 57 6.22 3.01 2.66
N ILE A 58 5.36 2.06 3.03
CA ILE A 58 4.52 2.14 4.24
C ILE A 58 5.40 2.30 5.47
N GLN A 59 6.43 1.48 5.62
CA GLN A 59 7.37 1.55 6.73
C GLN A 59 8.06 2.91 6.78
N GLY A 60 8.55 3.42 5.64
CA GLY A 60 9.19 4.74 5.58
C GLY A 60 8.24 5.89 5.95
N LEU A 61 6.96 5.80 5.59
CA LEU A 61 5.94 6.78 6.00
C LEU A 61 5.68 6.69 7.50
N VAL A 62 5.53 5.48 8.04
CA VAL A 62 5.35 5.24 9.48
C VAL A 62 6.52 5.80 10.27
N GLU A 63 7.76 5.47 9.90
CA GLU A 63 8.97 5.95 10.58
C GLU A 63 9.07 7.47 10.55
N ARG A 64 8.70 8.11 9.43
CA ARG A 64 8.74 9.56 9.28
C ARG A 64 7.71 10.28 10.16
N TYR A 65 6.48 9.77 10.22
CA TYR A 65 5.36 10.50 10.82
C TYR A 65 4.96 10.04 12.22
N ALA A 66 5.36 8.84 12.66
CA ALA A 66 5.02 8.33 14.00
C ALA A 66 5.40 9.29 15.15
N PRO A 67 6.52 10.05 15.09
CA PRO A 67 6.85 11.00 16.14
C PRO A 67 5.84 12.15 16.31
N THR A 68 5.08 12.50 15.27
CA THR A 68 4.23 13.70 15.22
C THR A 68 2.76 13.43 14.94
N CYS A 69 2.42 12.22 14.49
CA CYS A 69 1.09 11.86 14.02
C CYS A 69 0.56 10.62 14.73
N ALA A 70 -0.76 10.53 14.87
CA ALA A 70 -1.41 9.23 15.10
C ALA A 70 -1.59 8.55 13.75
N ILE A 71 -1.12 7.31 13.61
CA ILE A 71 -1.09 6.60 12.33
C ILE A 71 -1.93 5.34 12.43
N THR A 72 -2.80 5.14 11.45
CA THR A 72 -3.46 3.85 11.22
C THR A 72 -2.96 3.29 9.90
N VAL A 73 -2.49 2.05 9.90
CA VAL A 73 -2.20 1.28 8.68
C VAL A 73 -3.21 0.16 8.61
N LEU A 74 -3.96 0.06 7.51
CA LEU A 74 -4.95 -0.99 7.35
C LEU A 74 -4.95 -1.59 5.95
N ASN A 75 -5.38 -2.85 5.91
CA ASN A 75 -5.66 -3.57 4.69
C ASN A 75 -7.10 -3.27 4.27
N VAL A 76 -7.26 -2.43 3.23
CA VAL A 76 -8.54 -1.90 2.76
C VAL A 76 -9.23 -2.96 1.92
N LYS A 77 -10.35 -3.46 2.44
CA LYS A 77 -11.24 -4.40 1.73
C LYS A 77 -12.46 -3.69 1.18
N ASN A 78 -12.93 -2.69 1.91
CA ASN A 78 -14.11 -1.91 1.57
C ASN A 78 -13.93 -0.44 1.99
N VAL A 79 -14.78 0.42 1.44
CA VAL A 79 -14.74 1.85 1.67
C VAL A 79 -15.13 2.25 3.10
N GLU A 80 -15.96 1.44 3.79
CA GLU A 80 -16.46 1.74 5.13
C GLU A 80 -15.33 1.84 6.16
N GLN A 81 -14.26 1.06 5.99
CA GLN A 81 -13.05 1.12 6.83
C GLN A 81 -12.32 2.47 6.76
N VAL A 82 -12.54 3.21 5.67
CA VAL A 82 -11.84 4.47 5.38
C VAL A 82 -12.78 5.67 5.60
N ALA A 83 -14.05 5.55 5.20
CA ALA A 83 -15.01 6.64 5.20
C ALA A 83 -15.49 7.06 6.60
N GLN A 84 -15.44 6.16 7.58
CA GLN A 84 -15.99 6.44 8.92
C GLN A 84 -15.04 7.21 9.85
N ALA A 85 -13.80 7.44 9.45
CA ALA A 85 -12.80 8.04 10.33
C ALA A 85 -12.28 9.39 9.81
N ALA A 86 -12.16 10.34 10.74
CA ALA A 86 -11.67 11.69 10.45
C ALA A 86 -10.14 11.69 10.45
N TYR A 87 -9.57 11.57 9.26
CA TYR A 87 -8.12 11.67 9.05
C TYR A 87 -7.75 13.03 8.44
N THR A 88 -6.65 13.62 8.89
CA THR A 88 -6.14 14.82 8.21
C THR A 88 -5.53 14.48 6.86
N ALA A 89 -4.83 13.34 6.76
CA ALA A 89 -4.32 12.82 5.50
C ALA A 89 -4.65 11.34 5.36
N LEU A 90 -4.99 10.95 4.14
CA LEU A 90 -5.30 9.58 3.73
C LEU A 90 -4.40 9.21 2.56
N VAL A 91 -3.62 8.15 2.71
CA VAL A 91 -2.79 7.57 1.65
C VAL A 91 -3.42 6.24 1.22
N ILE A 92 -3.83 6.13 -0.04
CA ILE A 92 -4.29 4.86 -0.62
C ILE A 92 -3.21 4.32 -1.54
N ILE A 93 -2.73 3.12 -1.24
CA ILE A 93 -1.72 2.41 -2.03
C ILE A 93 -2.41 1.26 -2.78
N ASP A 94 -2.42 1.36 -4.11
CA ASP A 94 -3.04 0.37 -5.00
C ASP A 94 -2.02 -0.21 -5.99
N ARG A 95 -2.37 -1.32 -6.64
CA ARG A 95 -1.65 -1.86 -7.79
C ARG A 95 -2.59 -1.86 -8.99
N ASN A 96 -2.16 -1.22 -10.07
CA ASN A 96 -2.83 -1.43 -11.35
C ASN A 96 -2.37 -2.75 -11.98
N GLU A 97 -3.32 -3.59 -12.38
CA GLU A 97 -3.07 -4.80 -13.16
C GLU A 97 -3.46 -4.54 -14.61
N MET A 98 -2.62 -4.97 -15.56
CA MET A 98 -2.88 -4.78 -16.98
C MET A 98 -4.27 -5.32 -17.34
N GLY A 99 -5.11 -4.45 -17.90
CA GLY A 99 -6.45 -4.80 -18.37
C GLY A 99 -7.59 -4.48 -17.40
N MET A 100 -7.31 -3.97 -16.19
CA MET A 100 -8.33 -3.41 -15.31
C MET A 100 -8.36 -1.89 -15.45
N GLU A 101 -9.55 -1.34 -15.76
CA GLU A 101 -9.71 0.11 -15.90
C GLU A 101 -9.56 0.80 -14.55
N HIS A 102 -10.19 0.33 -13.47
CA HIS A 102 -10.05 0.96 -12.15
C HIS A 102 -10.38 -0.04 -11.04
N ASN A 103 -9.79 0.17 -9.86
CA ASN A 103 -10.20 -0.54 -8.65
C ASN A 103 -11.45 0.14 -8.05
N ASP A 104 -12.58 -0.58 -8.03
CA ASP A 104 -13.86 -0.07 -7.51
C ASP A 104 -13.78 0.39 -6.05
N THR A 105 -12.94 -0.24 -5.23
CA THR A 105 -12.71 0.18 -3.84
C THR A 105 -12.02 1.53 -3.78
N VAL A 106 -10.98 1.75 -4.60
CA VAL A 106 -10.27 3.04 -4.67
C VAL A 106 -11.20 4.13 -5.19
N LYS A 107 -12.01 3.81 -6.20
CA LYS A 107 -13.03 4.72 -6.73
C LYS A 107 -14.03 5.12 -5.65
N ALA A 108 -14.60 4.14 -4.93
CA ALA A 108 -15.54 4.41 -3.86
C ALA A 108 -14.94 5.28 -2.75
N ILE A 109 -13.65 5.10 -2.42
CA ILE A 109 -12.94 5.96 -1.46
C ILE A 109 -12.86 7.38 -1.98
N ILE A 110 -12.41 7.59 -3.22
CA ILE A 110 -12.30 8.93 -3.84
C ILE A 110 -13.64 9.67 -3.82
N GLU A 111 -14.75 8.97 -4.07
CA GLU A 111 -16.08 9.55 -4.08
C GLU A 111 -16.62 9.90 -2.67
N GLN A 112 -16.09 9.30 -1.61
CA GLN A 112 -16.60 9.46 -0.24
C GLN A 112 -15.73 10.32 0.68
N VAL A 113 -14.45 10.49 0.36
CA VAL A 113 -13.51 11.26 1.20
C VAL A 113 -13.27 12.66 0.64
N ASN A 114 -12.76 13.56 1.49
CA ASN A 114 -12.35 14.89 1.05
C ASN A 114 -11.12 14.77 0.11
N PRO A 115 -11.19 15.24 -1.15
CA PRO A 115 -10.06 15.13 -2.07
C PRO A 115 -8.83 15.92 -1.61
N ASN A 116 -9.00 16.95 -0.77
CA ASN A 116 -7.89 17.75 -0.25
C ASN A 116 -7.08 17.04 0.84
N SER A 117 -7.62 15.97 1.46
CA SER A 117 -6.88 15.13 2.41
C SER A 117 -6.35 13.84 1.78
N LEU A 118 -6.62 13.60 0.49
CA LEU A 118 -6.33 12.32 -0.16
C LEU A 118 -5.03 12.36 -0.98
N VAL A 119 -4.21 11.33 -0.78
CA VAL A 119 -3.04 10.99 -1.61
C VAL A 119 -3.25 9.60 -2.17
N VAL A 120 -3.32 9.46 -3.50
CA VAL A 120 -3.45 8.16 -4.16
C VAL A 120 -2.10 7.80 -4.78
N PHE A 121 -1.54 6.66 -4.36
CA PHE A 121 -0.34 6.08 -4.94
C PHE A 121 -0.67 4.74 -5.60
N VAL A 122 -0.30 4.59 -6.87
CA VAL A 122 -0.59 3.43 -7.68
C VAL A 122 0.71 2.89 -8.26
N THR A 123 1.00 1.62 -8.04
CA THR A 123 2.09 0.98 -8.78
C THR A 123 1.60 0.64 -10.19
N SER A 124 2.02 1.40 -11.20
CA SER A 124 1.68 1.23 -12.63
C SER A 124 2.88 1.58 -13.51
N GLY A 125 2.90 1.06 -14.74
CA GLY A 125 3.92 1.39 -15.74
C GLY A 125 3.65 2.68 -16.53
N ALA A 126 2.54 3.36 -16.27
CA ALA A 126 2.11 4.56 -17.01
C ALA A 126 1.44 5.56 -16.06
N PRO A 127 1.47 6.88 -16.38
CA PRO A 127 0.72 7.90 -15.66
C PRO A 127 -0.75 7.52 -15.55
N TRP A 128 -1.36 7.79 -14.38
CA TRP A 128 -2.73 7.38 -14.10
C TRP A 128 -3.48 8.52 -13.41
N ASN A 129 -4.69 8.81 -13.88
CA ASN A 129 -5.63 9.68 -13.20
C ASN A 129 -6.81 8.82 -12.75
N TYR A 130 -7.10 8.86 -11.45
CA TYR A 130 -8.23 8.16 -10.87
C TYR A 130 -9.36 9.18 -10.68
N HIS A 131 -10.30 9.24 -11.64
CA HIS A 131 -11.53 10.03 -11.52
C HIS A 131 -11.35 11.48 -11.05
N GLY A 132 -10.35 12.20 -11.58
CA GLY A 132 -10.07 13.59 -11.22
C GLY A 132 -9.06 13.78 -10.09
N VAL A 133 -8.61 12.68 -9.46
CA VAL A 133 -7.46 12.68 -8.55
C VAL A 133 -6.23 12.21 -9.32
N ASP A 134 -5.21 13.06 -9.37
CA ASP A 134 -3.92 12.69 -9.93
C ASP A 134 -3.25 11.66 -9.02
N ALA A 135 -3.22 10.41 -9.50
CA ALA A 135 -2.55 9.35 -8.80
C ALA A 135 -1.04 9.42 -9.10
N MET A 136 -0.26 9.32 -8.03
CA MET A 136 1.17 9.14 -8.16
C MET A 136 1.45 7.75 -8.70
N THR A 137 2.31 7.65 -9.71
CA THR A 137 2.61 6.37 -10.36
C THR A 137 4.08 6.03 -10.29
N SER A 138 4.38 4.76 -10.02
CA SER A 138 5.72 4.21 -10.15
C SER A 138 5.65 2.75 -10.57
N ALA A 139 6.50 2.37 -11.52
CA ALA A 139 6.86 0.97 -11.65
C ALA A 139 7.56 0.52 -10.35
N SER A 140 7.29 -0.70 -9.91
CA SER A 140 7.94 -1.30 -8.73
C SER A 140 9.39 -1.66 -9.04
N GLU A 141 10.23 -0.64 -9.26
CA GLU A 141 11.64 -0.78 -9.55
C GLU A 141 12.46 -0.70 -8.26
N LYS A 142 13.33 -1.68 -8.07
CA LYS A 142 14.23 -1.74 -6.91
C LYS A 142 15.10 -0.48 -6.86
N GLY A 143 15.17 0.15 -5.69
CA GLY A 143 15.97 1.35 -5.43
C GLY A 143 15.24 2.67 -5.65
N LYS A 144 13.97 2.66 -6.11
CA LYS A 144 13.14 3.87 -6.25
C LYS A 144 12.25 4.14 -5.03
N GLU A 145 12.20 3.23 -4.06
CA GLU A 145 11.34 3.30 -2.87
C GLU A 145 11.51 4.65 -2.15
N GLN A 146 12.75 5.07 -1.92
CA GLN A 146 13.04 6.32 -1.21
C GLN A 146 12.58 7.55 -1.99
N ALA A 147 12.76 7.56 -3.32
CA ALA A 147 12.32 8.68 -4.14
C ALA A 147 10.79 8.81 -4.13
N ILE A 148 10.08 7.68 -4.23
CA ILE A 148 8.62 7.64 -4.15
C ILE A 148 8.13 8.03 -2.75
N LEU A 149 8.78 7.53 -1.70
CA LEU A 149 8.51 7.93 -0.32
C LEU A 149 8.60 9.44 -0.14
N GLN A 150 9.66 10.09 -0.65
CA GLN A 150 9.81 11.54 -0.55
C GLN A 150 8.71 12.30 -1.31
N GLN A 151 8.28 11.79 -2.47
CA GLN A 151 7.20 12.43 -3.21
C GLN A 151 5.84 12.29 -2.49
N ILE A 152 5.55 11.12 -1.92
CA ILE A 152 4.32 10.90 -1.13
C ILE A 152 4.35 11.78 0.12
N ALA A 153 5.48 11.79 0.83
CA ALA A 153 5.69 12.62 2.00
C ALA A 153 5.51 14.12 1.69
N ALA A 154 6.02 14.61 0.56
CA ALA A 154 5.82 16.00 0.16
C ALA A 154 4.34 16.38 -0.02
N LYS A 155 3.50 15.45 -0.51
CA LYS A 155 2.04 15.65 -0.61
C LYS A 155 1.39 15.68 0.76
N ILE A 156 1.72 14.74 1.64
CA ILE A 156 1.22 14.70 3.02
C ILE A 156 1.62 15.98 3.77
N ASP A 157 2.88 16.40 3.66
CA ASP A 157 3.41 17.62 4.28
C ASP A 157 2.69 18.88 3.79
N ALA A 158 2.24 18.89 2.53
CA ALA A 158 1.43 19.99 1.99
C ALA A 158 0.01 20.00 2.55
N ILE A 159 -0.59 18.82 2.80
CA ILE A 159 -1.91 18.68 3.43
C ILE A 159 -1.85 19.15 4.89
N PHE A 160 -0.84 18.74 5.64
CA PHE A 160 -0.69 19.13 7.05
C PHE A 160 -0.43 20.62 7.29
N LYS A 161 -0.11 21.39 6.23
CA LYS A 161 0.13 22.83 6.31
C LYS A 161 -1.09 23.69 5.93
N GLN A 162 -2.15 23.08 5.43
CA GLN A 162 -3.42 23.76 5.13
C GLN A 162 -4.16 24.09 6.43
#